data_AF-A0A9P7HI18-F1
#
_entry.id   AF-A0A9P7HI18-F1
#
_cell.length_a   1.000
_cell.length_b   1.000
_cell.length_c   1.000
_cell.angle_alpha   90.00
_cell.angle_beta   90.00
_cell.angle_gamma   90.00
#
_symmetry.space_group_name_H-M   'P 1'
#
loop_
_entity.id
_entity.type
_entity.pdbx_description
1 polymer ?
#
loop_
_entity_poly.entity_id
_entity_poly.type
_entity_poly.pdbx_seq_one_letter_code
_entity_poly.pdbx_strand_id
1 'polypeptide(L)'
;MKQIEIRFSDVPGLHSGTQRFIDLQGLSYHRRWLQHYRTLQENVEDMPSGGRSVDYSAIIAPSSQGHQQSAFKDDLAIYVMLGNMRQLLTSKRAIAAIETTELPQSVCEQILPFIDKVFSNTKLPIHIQLIFGMEMLLSSYKAYTWPDAVLNRQNCRILVLQLVLEVQKSFSDTIRCIQKRPESKSIFNLPYLQNVIDGMEGYAKEIRFDLYHQAPWTAGCHMVEILTVAMFEGLHLCCNTGYLCALLHLYNTLRRIDSNFRRIKLLEQLCEIFLDKLFFGAFPTENFSSCFRRAMGSQLDRRADTEKTSRVEFSKAIPGFSNRKFGSTQLSKFYDLHTFGYEPSADFWHLAFQSKSGWQPSTRREQNEAIRRAYSSPLTIPLEKVKESVVKEFSGSLPVARINYLAIFIFSANLMEKLCTFFTAIKEQKVQPHRDLGFEVVDNLLVQIVDHLRDDKLGLLLPYWRPVNNAKLLFNELDGNLCLDQFLWKSAM
;
A
#
# COMPACT_ATOMS: atom_id res chain seq x y z
N MET A 1 16.43 8.36 -35.38
CA MET A 1 15.86 7.48 -34.34
C MET A 1 15.93 6.05 -34.84
N LYS A 2 16.67 5.15 -34.17
CA LYS A 2 16.65 3.72 -34.49
C LYS A 2 15.25 3.18 -34.17
N GLN A 3 14.64 2.51 -35.14
CA GLN A 3 13.41 1.73 -34.95
C GLN A 3 13.70 0.71 -33.83
N ILE A 4 13.09 0.89 -32.66
CA ILE A 4 13.12 -0.13 -31.62
C ILE A 4 12.17 -1.22 -32.13
N GLU A 5 12.74 -2.23 -32.77
CA GLU A 5 12.04 -3.45 -33.15
C GLU A 5 11.82 -4.23 -31.85
N ILE A 6 10.61 -4.14 -31.28
CA ILE A 6 10.24 -4.95 -30.11
C ILE A 6 10.12 -6.39 -30.61
N ARG A 7 11.20 -7.17 -30.41
CA ARG A 7 11.21 -8.60 -30.73
C ARG A 7 10.57 -9.35 -29.56
N PHE A 8 9.31 -9.72 -29.71
CA PHE A 8 8.57 -10.57 -28.76
C PHE A 8 9.08 -12.02 -28.70
N SER A 9 10.15 -12.36 -29.45
CA SER A 9 10.76 -13.69 -29.50
C SER A 9 11.30 -14.20 -28.15
N ASP A 10 11.51 -13.31 -27.19
CA ASP A 10 12.26 -13.63 -25.96
C ASP A 10 11.37 -13.71 -24.71
N VAL A 11 10.04 -13.82 -24.90
CA VAL A 11 9.06 -13.94 -23.81
C VAL A 11 8.46 -15.35 -23.78
N PRO A 12 9.02 -16.28 -22.98
CA PRO A 12 8.42 -17.61 -22.80
C PRO A 12 7.05 -17.45 -22.14
N GLY A 13 5.99 -17.74 -22.90
CA GLY A 13 4.59 -17.51 -22.52
C GLY A 13 3.76 -16.81 -23.61
N LEU A 14 4.40 -16.00 -24.47
CA LEU A 14 3.79 -15.49 -25.70
C LEU A 14 3.87 -16.49 -26.87
N HIS A 15 4.67 -17.55 -26.72
CA HIS A 15 4.86 -18.58 -27.75
C HIS A 15 3.85 -19.72 -27.63
N SER A 16 3.29 -19.94 -26.44
CA SER A 16 2.36 -21.04 -26.17
C SER A 16 0.92 -20.55 -26.20
N GLY A 17 0.34 -20.48 -27.40
CA GLY A 17 -1.12 -20.39 -27.60
C GLY A 17 -1.72 -19.00 -27.86
N THR A 18 -0.97 -17.90 -27.70
CA THR A 18 -1.47 -16.53 -27.94
C THR A 18 -0.61 -15.77 -28.95
N GLN A 19 -0.77 -16.12 -30.24
CA GLN A 19 -0.12 -15.43 -31.37
C GLN A 19 -0.42 -13.92 -31.47
N ARG A 20 -1.34 -13.37 -30.68
CA ARG A 20 -1.87 -12.00 -30.80
C ARG A 20 -0.86 -10.87 -30.69
N PHE A 21 0.17 -11.04 -29.86
CA PHE A 21 1.19 -10.01 -29.67
C PHE A 21 2.26 -10.01 -30.77
N ILE A 22 2.33 -11.08 -31.55
CA ILE A 22 3.22 -11.24 -32.70
C ILE A 22 2.43 -11.07 -34.02
N ASP A 23 1.10 -11.20 -33.95
CA ASP A 23 0.19 -10.99 -35.06
C ASP A 23 0.07 -9.48 -35.36
N LEU A 24 0.82 -9.07 -36.38
CA LEU A 24 0.74 -7.73 -36.95
C LEU A 24 -0.70 -7.37 -37.39
N GLN A 25 -1.54 -8.35 -37.74
CA GLN A 25 -2.94 -8.09 -38.04
C GLN A 25 -3.68 -7.69 -36.76
N GLY A 26 -3.61 -8.50 -35.69
CA GLY A 26 -4.04 -8.17 -34.31
C GLY A 26 -3.76 -6.71 -33.90
N LEU A 27 -2.49 -6.31 -33.94
CA LEU A 27 -2.08 -4.95 -33.58
C LEU A 27 -2.58 -3.87 -34.56
N SER A 28 -2.69 -4.21 -35.86
CA SER A 28 -3.25 -3.29 -36.85
C SER A 28 -4.75 -3.03 -36.64
N TYR A 29 -5.49 -3.96 -36.03
CA TYR A 29 -6.92 -3.80 -35.73
C TYR A 29 -7.17 -2.74 -34.67
N HIS A 30 -6.45 -2.79 -33.54
CA HIS A 30 -6.53 -1.75 -32.50
C HIS A 30 -6.23 -0.37 -33.06
N ARG A 31 -5.22 -0.27 -33.93
CA ARG A 31 -4.90 0.98 -34.64
C ARG A 31 -6.06 1.47 -35.50
N ARG A 32 -6.75 0.58 -36.22
CA ARG A 32 -7.90 0.93 -37.07
C ARG A 32 -9.05 1.48 -36.24
N TRP A 33 -9.40 0.84 -35.13
CA TRP A 33 -10.47 1.31 -34.25
C TRP A 33 -10.13 2.65 -33.59
N LEU A 34 -8.91 2.82 -33.12
CA LEU A 34 -8.43 4.11 -32.59
C LEU A 34 -8.51 5.21 -33.67
N GLN A 35 -8.15 4.90 -34.91
CA GLN A 35 -8.28 5.85 -36.03
C GLN A 35 -9.74 6.16 -36.35
N HIS A 36 -10.64 5.17 -36.28
CA HIS A 36 -12.07 5.36 -36.50
C HIS A 36 -12.71 6.27 -35.43
N TYR A 37 -12.49 5.96 -34.15
CA TYR A 37 -13.01 6.76 -33.01
C TYR A 37 -12.49 8.18 -32.99
N ARG A 38 -11.24 8.37 -33.40
CA ARG A 38 -10.62 9.67 -33.59
C ARG A 38 -11.32 10.53 -34.65
N THR A 39 -11.91 9.91 -35.67
CA THR A 39 -12.57 10.60 -36.79
C THR A 39 -14.10 10.68 -36.66
N LEU A 40 -14.68 9.98 -35.68
CA LEU A 40 -16.11 10.03 -35.36
C LEU A 40 -16.46 11.41 -34.76
N GLN A 41 -16.86 12.35 -35.63
CA GLN A 41 -17.45 13.64 -35.26
C GLN A 41 -18.87 13.50 -34.69
N GLU A 42 -19.55 12.39 -34.96
CA GLU A 42 -20.97 12.21 -34.68
C GLU A 42 -21.22 11.12 -33.62
N ASN A 43 -22.24 11.36 -32.80
CA ASN A 43 -22.86 10.47 -31.82
C ASN A 43 -22.22 10.39 -30.43
N VAL A 44 -22.35 11.50 -29.69
CA VAL A 44 -22.39 11.49 -28.22
C VAL A 44 -23.76 11.07 -27.69
N GLU A 45 -24.81 11.06 -28.54
CA GLU A 45 -26.20 11.08 -28.07
C GLU A 45 -26.84 9.74 -27.67
N ASP A 46 -26.30 8.57 -28.07
CA ASP A 46 -27.01 7.28 -27.88
C ASP A 46 -26.24 6.17 -27.16
N MET A 47 -25.09 6.46 -26.53
CA MET A 47 -24.44 5.44 -25.68
C MET A 47 -25.29 5.23 -24.43
N PRO A 48 -25.78 4.01 -24.15
CA PRO A 48 -26.65 3.74 -23.01
C PRO A 48 -25.98 4.24 -21.74
N SER A 49 -26.67 5.13 -21.02
CA SER A 49 -26.24 5.61 -19.71
C SER A 49 -25.92 4.40 -18.82
N GLY A 50 -24.78 4.44 -18.13
CA GLY A 50 -24.05 3.31 -17.51
C GLY A 50 -24.75 2.54 -16.37
N GLY A 51 -26.07 2.39 -16.42
CA GLY A 51 -26.90 1.82 -15.35
C GLY A 51 -27.35 0.37 -15.52
N ARG A 52 -27.20 -0.28 -16.69
CA ARG A 52 -27.55 -1.71 -16.84
C ARG A 52 -26.30 -2.57 -16.89
N SER A 53 -26.23 -3.54 -15.98
CA SER A 53 -25.25 -4.64 -16.03
C SER A 53 -25.46 -5.40 -17.33
N VAL A 54 -24.56 -5.20 -18.28
CA VAL A 54 -24.50 -6.00 -19.51
C VAL A 54 -23.80 -7.31 -19.16
N ASP A 55 -24.38 -8.45 -19.57
CA ASP A 55 -23.69 -9.74 -19.48
C ASP A 55 -22.50 -9.74 -20.46
N TYR A 56 -21.32 -9.41 -19.94
CA TYR A 56 -20.09 -9.28 -20.70
C TYR A 56 -19.60 -10.63 -21.24
N SER A 57 -20.08 -11.76 -20.73
CA SER A 57 -19.75 -13.09 -21.28
C SER A 57 -20.25 -13.28 -22.73
N ALA A 58 -21.25 -12.49 -23.14
CA ALA A 58 -21.73 -12.45 -24.51
C ALA A 58 -20.76 -11.72 -25.46
N ILE A 59 -19.99 -10.75 -24.94
CA ILE A 59 -19.08 -9.87 -25.70
C ILE A 59 -17.64 -10.41 -25.64
N ILE A 60 -17.15 -10.78 -24.46
CA ILE A 60 -15.80 -11.29 -24.25
C ILE A 60 -15.76 -12.78 -24.57
N ALA A 61 -15.24 -13.14 -25.74
CA ALA A 61 -15.06 -14.54 -26.14
C ALA A 61 -13.79 -15.19 -25.57
N PRO A 62 -13.80 -16.51 -25.28
CA PRO A 62 -12.60 -17.25 -24.91
C PRO A 62 -11.61 -17.29 -26.09
N SER A 63 -10.31 -17.36 -25.77
CA SER A 63 -9.24 -17.40 -26.77
C SER A 63 -9.25 -18.65 -27.65
N SER A 64 -9.95 -19.71 -27.24
CA SER A 64 -10.04 -21.01 -27.94
C SER A 64 -11.14 -21.07 -29.02
N GLN A 65 -11.97 -20.03 -29.17
CA GLN A 65 -12.98 -19.98 -30.24
C GLN A 65 -12.34 -19.77 -31.62
N GLY A 66 -12.97 -20.32 -32.67
CA GLY A 66 -12.48 -20.21 -34.06
C GLY A 66 -12.19 -18.76 -34.47
N HIS A 67 -11.11 -18.56 -35.22
CA HIS A 67 -10.49 -17.24 -35.46
C HIS A 67 -11.47 -16.15 -35.93
N GLN A 68 -12.43 -16.48 -36.80
CA GLN A 68 -13.39 -15.49 -37.34
C GLN A 68 -14.42 -15.02 -36.30
N GLN A 69 -14.99 -15.92 -35.50
CA GLN A 69 -15.98 -15.56 -34.47
C GLN A 69 -15.33 -14.82 -33.30
N SER A 70 -14.11 -15.23 -32.92
CA SER A 70 -13.34 -14.50 -31.91
C SER A 70 -12.99 -13.10 -32.38
N ALA A 71 -12.62 -12.91 -33.66
CA ALA A 71 -12.23 -11.59 -34.17
C ALA A 71 -13.40 -10.58 -34.11
N PHE A 72 -14.60 -10.98 -34.54
CA PHE A 72 -15.77 -10.09 -34.49
C PHE A 72 -16.13 -9.66 -33.05
N LYS A 73 -16.06 -10.59 -32.10
CA LYS A 73 -16.35 -10.31 -30.69
C LYS A 73 -15.31 -9.38 -30.07
N ASP A 74 -14.05 -9.50 -30.49
CA ASP A 74 -12.99 -8.63 -30.02
C ASP A 74 -13.12 -7.22 -30.56
N ASP A 75 -13.48 -7.10 -31.83
CA ASP A 75 -13.80 -5.82 -32.45
C ASP A 75 -14.94 -5.13 -31.69
N LEU A 76 -16.01 -5.87 -31.39
CA LEU A 76 -17.13 -5.36 -30.60
C LEU A 76 -16.69 -4.96 -29.18
N ALA A 77 -15.87 -5.77 -28.51
CA ALA A 77 -15.37 -5.47 -27.17
C ALA A 77 -14.55 -4.17 -27.16
N ILE A 78 -13.61 -4.02 -28.09
CA ILE A 78 -12.76 -2.82 -28.21
C ILE A 78 -13.60 -1.60 -28.55
N TYR A 79 -14.54 -1.72 -29.49
CA TYR A 79 -15.48 -0.66 -29.84
C TYR A 79 -16.23 -0.18 -28.58
N VAL A 80 -16.86 -1.09 -27.85
CA VAL A 80 -17.61 -0.75 -26.63
C VAL A 80 -16.68 -0.14 -25.57
N MET A 81 -15.48 -0.67 -25.34
CA MET A 81 -14.52 -0.11 -24.40
C MET A 81 -14.09 1.31 -24.76
N LEU A 82 -13.77 1.59 -26.03
CA LEU A 82 -13.39 2.93 -26.49
C LEU A 82 -14.54 3.94 -26.33
N GLY A 83 -15.77 3.49 -26.58
CA GLY A 83 -16.96 4.29 -26.27
C GLY A 83 -17.07 4.63 -24.78
N ASN A 84 -16.88 3.66 -23.89
CA ASN A 84 -16.90 3.87 -22.44
C ASN A 84 -15.80 4.82 -21.96
N MET A 85 -14.58 4.67 -22.48
CA MET A 85 -13.45 5.58 -22.19
C MET A 85 -13.74 7.00 -22.67
N ARG A 86 -14.31 7.18 -23.87
CA ARG A 86 -14.72 8.51 -24.38
C ARG A 86 -15.75 9.16 -23.47
N GLN A 87 -16.76 8.39 -23.05
CA GLN A 87 -17.77 8.88 -22.11
C GLN A 87 -17.09 9.30 -20.79
N LEU A 88 -16.23 8.46 -20.22
CA LEU A 88 -15.49 8.75 -18.99
C LEU A 88 -14.71 10.07 -19.06
N LEU A 89 -14.01 10.33 -20.17
CA LEU A 89 -13.29 11.58 -20.41
C LEU A 89 -14.20 12.83 -20.36
N THR A 90 -15.46 12.71 -20.80
CA THR A 90 -16.41 13.84 -20.77
C THR A 90 -17.07 14.06 -19.41
N SER A 91 -17.41 12.98 -18.70
CA SER A 91 -18.24 13.00 -17.49
C SER A 91 -17.46 13.15 -16.17
N LYS A 92 -16.14 13.33 -16.24
CA LYS A 92 -15.19 13.24 -15.11
C LYS A 92 -15.14 11.84 -14.47
N ARG A 93 -14.04 11.55 -13.81
CA ARG A 93 -13.73 10.27 -13.16
C ARG A 93 -13.99 10.41 -11.66
N ALA A 94 -14.82 9.55 -11.07
CA ALA A 94 -15.01 9.59 -9.62
C ALA A 94 -13.76 9.14 -8.83
N ILE A 95 -12.98 8.19 -9.39
CA ILE A 95 -11.71 7.73 -8.78
C ILE A 95 -10.69 8.86 -8.61
N ALA A 96 -10.77 9.93 -9.42
CA ALA A 96 -9.86 11.07 -9.34
C ALA A 96 -9.99 11.87 -8.03
N ALA A 97 -11.08 11.71 -7.28
CA ALA A 97 -11.22 12.30 -5.95
C ALA A 97 -10.40 11.57 -4.87
N ILE A 98 -9.93 10.36 -5.17
CA ILE A 98 -9.11 9.52 -4.27
C ILE A 98 -7.62 9.62 -4.66
N GLU A 99 -7.32 9.92 -5.92
CA GLU A 99 -5.95 10.11 -6.42
C GLU A 99 -5.24 11.25 -5.68
N THR A 100 -4.03 10.99 -5.15
CA THR A 100 -3.32 12.00 -4.35
C THR A 100 -2.73 13.11 -5.22
N THR A 101 -3.01 14.37 -4.86
CA THR A 101 -2.67 15.55 -5.68
C THR A 101 -1.21 16.03 -5.55
N GLU A 102 -0.42 15.45 -4.66
CA GLU A 102 0.85 16.05 -4.19
C GLU A 102 2.11 15.63 -4.95
N LEU A 103 2.01 14.70 -5.90
CA LEU A 103 3.12 14.26 -6.74
C LEU A 103 2.72 14.39 -8.22
N PRO A 104 3.66 14.40 -9.19
CA PRO A 104 3.34 14.17 -10.60
C PRO A 104 2.86 12.72 -10.76
N GLN A 105 1.72 12.39 -10.17
CA GLN A 105 1.16 11.06 -10.20
C GLN A 105 0.52 10.84 -11.56
N SER A 106 0.87 9.68 -12.12
CA SER A 106 0.13 9.12 -13.21
C SER A 106 -1.29 8.84 -12.73
N VAL A 107 -2.27 9.33 -13.49
CA VAL A 107 -3.64 8.82 -13.48
C VAL A 107 -3.62 7.29 -13.34
N CYS A 108 -4.36 6.72 -12.39
CA CYS A 108 -4.33 5.28 -12.07
C CYS A 108 -4.66 4.43 -13.31
N GLU A 109 -5.52 4.95 -14.18
CA GLU A 109 -5.85 4.40 -15.49
C GLU A 109 -4.90 4.91 -16.57
N GLN A 110 -3.68 4.34 -16.63
CA GLN A 110 -2.61 4.85 -17.50
C GLN A 110 -2.95 4.92 -19.00
N ILE A 111 -3.87 4.10 -19.50
CA ILE A 111 -4.30 4.12 -20.90
C ILE A 111 -5.09 5.40 -21.22
N LEU A 112 -5.84 5.93 -20.25
CA LEU A 112 -6.81 7.00 -20.47
C LEU A 112 -6.17 8.33 -20.93
N PRO A 113 -5.03 8.81 -20.37
CA PRO A 113 -4.33 9.97 -20.90
C PRO A 113 -3.83 9.82 -22.34
N PHE A 114 -3.48 8.60 -22.78
CA PHE A 114 -3.10 8.36 -24.17
C PHE A 114 -4.31 8.40 -25.10
N ILE A 115 -5.44 7.85 -24.66
CA ILE A 115 -6.71 7.91 -25.37
C ILE A 115 -7.16 9.37 -25.54
N ASP A 116 -7.12 10.17 -24.47
CA ASP A 116 -7.48 11.58 -24.52
C ASP A 116 -6.63 12.36 -25.53
N LYS A 117 -5.30 12.17 -25.52
CA LYS A 117 -4.40 12.79 -26.50
C LYS A 117 -4.75 12.41 -27.95
N VAL A 118 -5.11 11.15 -28.19
CA VAL A 118 -5.48 10.66 -29.53
C VAL A 118 -6.83 11.23 -29.99
N PHE A 119 -7.81 11.32 -29.08
CA PHE A 119 -9.13 11.86 -29.39
C PHE A 119 -9.13 13.38 -29.53
N SER A 120 -8.35 14.08 -28.71
CA SER A 120 -8.28 15.55 -28.69
C SER A 120 -7.45 16.14 -29.83
N ASN A 121 -6.51 15.39 -30.42
CA ASN A 121 -5.71 15.89 -31.54
C ASN A 121 -5.68 14.90 -32.70
N THR A 122 -6.40 15.23 -33.78
CA THR A 122 -6.52 14.36 -34.95
C THR A 122 -5.28 14.30 -35.85
N LYS A 123 -4.20 15.01 -35.51
CA LYS A 123 -2.94 15.03 -36.26
C LYS A 123 -1.82 14.20 -35.63
N LEU A 124 -1.91 13.83 -34.35
CA LEU A 124 -0.87 13.04 -33.68
C LEU A 124 -0.81 11.57 -34.18
N PRO A 125 0.37 10.95 -34.30
CA PRO A 125 0.43 9.53 -34.60
C PRO A 125 -0.17 8.72 -33.42
N ILE A 126 -0.88 7.62 -33.73
CA ILE A 126 -1.28 6.66 -32.71
C ILE A 126 -0.02 5.93 -32.25
N HIS A 127 0.34 6.12 -30.98
CA HIS A 127 1.53 5.52 -30.38
C HIS A 127 1.38 4.00 -30.22
N ILE A 128 2.45 3.25 -30.48
CA ILE A 128 2.46 1.78 -30.34
C ILE A 128 2.16 1.33 -28.91
N GLN A 129 2.55 2.12 -27.91
CA GLN A 129 2.26 1.87 -26.51
C GLN A 129 0.75 1.80 -26.24
N LEU A 130 -0.03 2.65 -26.90
CA LEU A 130 -1.49 2.64 -26.76
C LEU A 130 -2.11 1.40 -27.40
N ILE A 131 -1.64 1.03 -28.60
CA ILE A 131 -2.07 -0.19 -29.30
C ILE A 131 -1.80 -1.41 -28.41
N PHE A 132 -0.59 -1.49 -27.84
CA PHE A 132 -0.21 -2.56 -26.93
C PHE A 132 -1.04 -2.56 -25.64
N GLY A 133 -1.32 -1.38 -25.07
CA GLY A 133 -2.18 -1.23 -23.91
C GLY A 133 -3.60 -1.74 -24.17
N MET A 134 -4.19 -1.45 -25.33
CA MET A 134 -5.51 -1.95 -25.71
C MET A 134 -5.53 -3.48 -25.87
N GLU A 135 -4.49 -4.07 -26.48
CA GLU A 135 -4.37 -5.52 -26.59
C GLU A 135 -4.23 -6.18 -25.21
N MET A 136 -3.39 -5.62 -24.35
CA MET A 136 -3.21 -6.12 -22.98
C MET A 136 -4.51 -5.98 -22.15
N LEU A 137 -5.31 -4.92 -22.36
CA LEU A 137 -6.62 -4.74 -21.73
C LEU A 137 -7.59 -5.84 -22.13
N LEU A 138 -7.71 -6.11 -23.43
CA LEU A 138 -8.59 -7.17 -23.93
C LEU A 138 -8.10 -8.56 -23.50
N SER A 139 -6.79 -8.83 -23.66
CA SER A 139 -6.20 -10.12 -23.33
C SER A 139 -6.30 -10.45 -21.84
N SER A 140 -6.06 -9.48 -20.95
CA SER A 140 -6.26 -9.67 -19.50
C SER A 140 -7.71 -9.92 -19.14
N TYR A 141 -8.66 -9.23 -19.79
CA TYR A 141 -10.07 -9.48 -19.59
C TYR A 141 -10.46 -10.90 -20.02
N LYS A 142 -10.05 -11.34 -21.22
CA LYS A 142 -10.29 -12.72 -21.66
C LYS A 142 -9.73 -13.76 -20.70
N ALA A 143 -8.49 -13.58 -20.26
CA ALA A 143 -7.83 -14.50 -19.34
C ALA A 143 -8.57 -14.59 -17.99
N TYR A 144 -9.10 -13.47 -17.49
CA TYR A 144 -9.85 -13.43 -16.25
C TYR A 144 -11.28 -13.97 -16.38
N THR A 145 -11.96 -13.71 -17.49
CA THR A 145 -13.34 -14.19 -17.74
C THR A 145 -13.36 -15.67 -18.07
N TRP A 146 -12.29 -16.19 -18.69
CA TRP A 146 -12.21 -17.58 -19.13
C TRP A 146 -10.94 -18.29 -18.63
N PRO A 147 -10.64 -18.30 -17.31
CA PRO A 147 -9.52 -19.05 -16.77
C PRO A 147 -9.68 -20.53 -17.13
N ASP A 148 -8.66 -21.11 -17.78
CA ASP A 148 -8.68 -22.50 -18.26
C ASP A 148 -9.95 -22.85 -19.08
N ALA A 149 -10.46 -21.88 -19.85
CA ALA A 149 -11.69 -21.97 -20.64
C ALA A 149 -13.00 -22.15 -19.84
N VAL A 150 -12.97 -21.91 -18.52
CA VAL A 150 -14.15 -21.93 -17.64
C VAL A 150 -14.62 -20.50 -17.38
N LEU A 151 -15.93 -20.25 -17.50
CA LEU A 151 -16.51 -18.93 -17.27
C LEU A 151 -16.38 -18.50 -15.79
N ASN A 152 -15.62 -17.44 -15.55
CA ASN A 152 -15.62 -16.69 -14.30
C ASN A 152 -16.73 -15.62 -14.33
N ARG A 153 -17.66 -15.67 -13.37
CA ARG A 153 -18.78 -14.73 -13.25
C ARG A 153 -18.53 -13.59 -12.26
N GLN A 154 -17.35 -13.55 -11.65
CA GLN A 154 -17.00 -12.52 -10.68
C GLN A 154 -16.88 -11.16 -11.37
N ASN A 155 -17.64 -10.19 -10.89
CA ASN A 155 -17.61 -8.84 -11.43
C ASN A 155 -16.50 -8.02 -10.73
N CYS A 156 -15.45 -7.66 -11.46
CA CYS A 156 -14.32 -6.94 -10.87
C CYS A 156 -14.73 -5.60 -10.25
N ARG A 157 -15.70 -4.87 -10.84
CA ARG A 157 -16.19 -3.60 -10.29
C ARG A 157 -16.84 -3.79 -8.92
N ILE A 158 -17.56 -4.89 -8.72
CA ILE A 158 -18.16 -5.22 -7.41
C ILE A 158 -17.07 -5.45 -6.36
N LEU A 159 -15.97 -6.11 -6.71
CA LEU A 159 -14.84 -6.30 -5.78
C LEU A 159 -14.24 -4.97 -5.35
N VAL A 160 -14.06 -4.04 -6.30
CA VAL A 160 -13.56 -2.70 -5.97
C VAL A 160 -14.54 -1.99 -5.03
N LEU A 161 -15.85 -2.06 -5.29
CA LEU A 161 -16.86 -1.44 -4.42
C LEU A 161 -16.85 -2.03 -3.00
N GLN A 162 -16.70 -3.35 -2.86
CA GLN A 162 -16.56 -4.00 -1.56
C GLN A 162 -15.33 -3.49 -0.80
N LEU A 163 -14.19 -3.38 -1.49
CA LEU A 163 -12.97 -2.83 -0.92
C LEU A 163 -13.14 -1.36 -0.49
N VAL A 164 -13.77 -0.52 -1.33
CA VAL A 164 -14.04 0.90 -1.00
C VAL A 164 -14.82 1.01 0.30
N LEU A 165 -15.90 0.24 0.44
CA LEU A 165 -16.76 0.28 1.64
C LEU A 165 -16.00 -0.21 2.89
N GLU A 166 -15.15 -1.23 2.73
CA GLU A 166 -14.29 -1.73 3.81
C GLU A 166 -13.28 -0.68 4.28
N VAL A 167 -12.62 -0.01 3.33
CA VAL A 167 -11.63 1.04 3.61
C VAL A 167 -12.29 2.27 4.20
N GLN A 168 -13.43 2.72 3.63
CA GLN A 168 -14.21 3.86 4.14
C GLN A 168 -14.61 3.65 5.60
N LYS A 169 -15.07 2.44 5.96
CA LYS A 169 -15.37 2.08 7.36
C LYS A 169 -14.15 2.23 8.27
N SER A 170 -12.98 1.74 7.82
CA SER A 170 -11.73 1.82 8.59
C SER A 170 -11.25 3.26 8.79
N PHE A 171 -11.37 4.13 7.78
CA PHE A 171 -11.12 5.56 7.93
C PHE A 171 -12.10 6.21 8.91
N SER A 172 -13.39 5.89 8.82
CA SER A 172 -14.42 6.41 9.74
C SER A 172 -14.12 6.05 11.20
N ASP A 173 -13.76 4.79 11.45
CA ASP A 173 -13.38 4.33 12.79
C ASP A 173 -12.09 4.99 13.28
N THR A 174 -11.14 5.27 12.37
CA THR A 174 -9.89 5.99 12.66
C THR A 174 -10.15 7.44 13.04
N ILE A 175 -10.99 8.16 12.28
CA ILE A 175 -11.38 9.54 12.61
C ILE A 175 -12.06 9.59 13.97
N ARG A 176 -12.98 8.66 14.25
CA ARG A 176 -13.63 8.57 15.57
C ARG A 176 -12.61 8.30 16.68
N CYS A 177 -11.63 7.44 16.43
CA CYS A 177 -10.52 7.17 17.33
C CYS A 177 -9.74 8.45 17.66
N ILE A 178 -9.38 9.23 16.63
CA ILE A 178 -8.65 10.49 16.79
C ILE A 178 -9.50 11.55 17.52
N GLN A 179 -10.77 11.72 17.15
CA GLN A 179 -11.65 12.75 17.72
C GLN A 179 -11.89 12.59 19.22
N LYS A 180 -11.80 11.36 19.75
CA LYS A 180 -11.87 11.09 21.19
C LYS A 180 -10.69 11.66 21.98
N ARG A 181 -9.61 12.09 21.31
CA ARG A 181 -8.33 12.55 21.90
C ARG A 181 -8.12 14.03 21.62
N PRO A 182 -8.57 14.95 22.50
CA PRO A 182 -8.66 16.39 22.24
C PRO A 182 -7.31 17.04 21.89
N GLU A 183 -6.22 16.59 22.51
CA GLU A 183 -4.88 17.17 22.33
C GLU A 183 -4.22 16.76 21.01
N SER A 184 -4.79 15.78 20.32
CA SER A 184 -4.24 15.22 19.08
C SER A 184 -4.73 15.89 17.80
N LYS A 185 -5.76 16.77 17.89
CA LYS A 185 -6.37 17.43 16.73
C LYS A 185 -5.42 18.31 15.93
N SER A 186 -4.35 18.82 16.54
CA SER A 186 -3.31 19.61 15.86
C SER A 186 -2.27 18.75 15.13
N ILE A 187 -2.12 17.48 15.52
CA ILE A 187 -1.15 16.53 14.95
C ILE A 187 -1.73 15.83 13.72
N PHE A 188 -3.05 15.62 13.72
CA PHE A 188 -3.76 14.90 12.67
C PHE A 188 -4.42 15.85 11.67
N ASN A 189 -4.19 15.62 10.37
CA ASN A 189 -4.90 16.33 9.31
C ASN A 189 -6.31 15.74 9.11
N LEU A 190 -7.19 15.94 10.11
CA LEU A 190 -8.58 15.46 10.06
C LEU A 190 -9.37 15.93 8.83
N PRO A 191 -9.26 17.20 8.37
CA PRO A 191 -9.92 17.64 7.15
C PRO A 191 -9.49 16.83 5.92
N TYR A 192 -8.19 16.52 5.80
CA TYR A 192 -7.70 15.68 4.71
C TYR A 192 -8.27 14.26 4.77
N LEU A 193 -8.25 13.62 5.93
CA LEU A 193 -8.82 12.27 6.10
C LEU A 193 -10.32 12.24 5.77
N GLN A 194 -11.05 13.31 6.08
CA GLN A 194 -12.45 13.45 5.70
C GLN A 194 -12.63 13.59 4.18
N ASN A 195 -11.80 14.39 3.52
CA ASN A 195 -11.82 14.51 2.06
C ASN A 195 -11.61 13.16 1.36
N VAL A 196 -10.73 12.31 1.90
CA VAL A 196 -10.52 10.94 1.38
C VAL A 196 -11.80 10.10 1.50
N ILE A 197 -12.51 10.17 2.63
CA ILE A 197 -13.80 9.48 2.81
C ILE A 197 -14.84 10.00 1.80
N ASP A 198 -14.93 11.32 1.63
CA ASP A 198 -15.90 11.93 0.73
C ASP A 198 -15.62 11.53 -0.73
N GLY A 199 -14.34 11.41 -1.11
CA GLY A 199 -13.90 10.87 -2.39
C GLY A 199 -14.29 9.39 -2.59
N MET A 200 -14.08 8.55 -1.57
CA MET A 200 -14.52 7.15 -1.55
C MET A 200 -16.04 7.02 -1.68
N GLU A 201 -16.80 7.87 -0.99
CA GLU A 201 -18.26 7.90 -1.10
C GLU A 201 -18.72 8.32 -2.51
N GLY A 202 -18.07 9.33 -3.09
CA GLY A 202 -18.30 9.74 -4.48
C GLY A 202 -18.07 8.59 -5.47
N TYR A 203 -16.97 7.86 -5.31
CA TYR A 203 -16.65 6.70 -6.15
C TYR A 203 -17.60 5.50 -5.94
N ALA A 204 -18.09 5.28 -4.71
CA ALA A 204 -19.07 4.25 -4.43
C ALA A 204 -20.46 4.55 -5.02
N LYS A 205 -20.82 5.84 -5.10
CA LYS A 205 -22.08 6.31 -5.72
C LYS A 205 -22.03 6.35 -7.24
N GLU A 206 -20.86 6.26 -7.85
CA GLU A 206 -20.71 6.26 -9.30
C GLU A 206 -21.33 4.98 -9.91
N ILE A 207 -22.47 5.14 -10.58
CA ILE A 207 -23.16 4.07 -11.30
C ILE A 207 -22.47 3.84 -12.65
N ARG A 208 -21.38 3.06 -12.62
CA ARG A 208 -20.68 2.58 -13.81
C ARG A 208 -20.40 1.09 -13.74
N PHE A 209 -21.21 0.35 -14.50
CA PHE A 209 -21.04 -1.09 -14.74
C PHE A 209 -20.87 -1.34 -16.24
N ASP A 210 -20.13 -0.47 -16.91
CA ASP A 210 -19.79 -0.65 -18.32
C ASP A 210 -18.66 -1.67 -18.50
N LEU A 211 -18.37 -2.05 -19.75
CA LEU A 211 -17.37 -3.06 -20.07
C LEU A 211 -15.96 -2.65 -19.60
N TYR A 212 -15.64 -1.35 -19.63
CA TYR A 212 -14.30 -0.88 -19.31
C TYR A 212 -14.05 -0.87 -17.80
N HIS A 213 -15.01 -0.44 -16.98
CA HIS A 213 -14.89 -0.45 -15.52
C HIS A 213 -14.94 -1.85 -14.90
N GLN A 214 -15.55 -2.80 -15.60
CA GLN A 214 -15.56 -4.21 -15.20
C GLN A 214 -14.30 -4.97 -15.64
N ALA A 215 -13.48 -4.38 -16.52
CA ALA A 215 -12.25 -5.03 -16.96
C ALA A 215 -11.30 -5.22 -15.77
N PRO A 216 -10.66 -6.40 -15.62
CA PRO A 216 -9.75 -6.69 -14.52
C PRO A 216 -8.61 -5.70 -14.41
N TRP A 217 -8.11 -5.19 -15.53
CA TRP A 217 -7.09 -4.15 -15.53
C TRP A 217 -7.62 -2.88 -14.85
N THR A 218 -8.70 -2.29 -15.36
CA THR A 218 -9.24 -1.03 -14.85
C THR A 218 -9.66 -1.14 -13.39
N ALA A 219 -10.44 -2.18 -13.07
CA ALA A 219 -10.85 -2.47 -11.71
C ALA A 219 -9.64 -2.70 -10.78
N GLY A 220 -8.63 -3.44 -11.26
CA GLY A 220 -7.37 -3.65 -10.56
C GLY A 220 -6.64 -2.34 -10.28
N CYS A 221 -6.49 -1.45 -11.27
CA CYS A 221 -5.90 -0.12 -11.08
C CYS A 221 -6.63 0.69 -10.00
N HIS A 222 -7.97 0.63 -9.97
CA HIS A 222 -8.74 1.32 -8.93
C HIS A 222 -8.53 0.69 -7.55
N MET A 223 -8.50 -0.64 -7.44
CA MET A 223 -8.17 -1.33 -6.18
C MET A 223 -6.78 -0.94 -5.68
N VAL A 224 -5.80 -0.88 -6.58
CA VAL A 224 -4.44 -0.45 -6.29
C VAL A 224 -4.44 0.96 -5.72
N GLU A 225 -5.13 1.91 -6.36
CA GLU A 225 -5.24 3.30 -5.89
C GLU A 225 -5.79 3.37 -4.46
N ILE A 226 -6.91 2.69 -4.22
CA ILE A 226 -7.58 2.66 -2.91
C ILE A 226 -6.68 2.05 -1.83
N LEU A 227 -5.99 0.94 -2.14
CA LEU A 227 -5.05 0.28 -1.23
C LEU A 227 -3.84 1.17 -0.94
N THR A 228 -3.28 1.83 -1.95
CA THR A 228 -2.14 2.75 -1.77
C THR A 228 -2.52 3.88 -0.82
N VAL A 229 -3.66 4.53 -1.03
CA VAL A 229 -4.13 5.61 -0.15
C VAL A 229 -4.33 5.12 1.28
N ALA A 230 -5.00 3.98 1.45
CA ALA A 230 -5.22 3.38 2.77
C ALA A 230 -3.90 3.01 3.47
N MET A 231 -2.94 2.47 2.71
CA MET A 231 -1.62 2.11 3.19
C MET A 231 -0.80 3.35 3.57
N PHE A 232 -0.79 4.39 2.74
CA PHE A 232 -0.07 5.64 2.99
C PHE A 232 -0.55 6.28 4.30
N GLU A 233 -1.85 6.50 4.42
CA GLU A 233 -2.44 7.14 5.60
C GLU A 233 -2.27 6.29 6.85
N GLY A 234 -2.54 4.98 6.75
CA GLY A 234 -2.38 4.07 7.88
C GLY A 234 -0.92 3.99 8.35
N LEU A 235 0.05 3.95 7.45
CA LEU A 235 1.47 3.97 7.80
C LEU A 235 1.89 5.31 8.40
N HIS A 236 1.42 6.43 7.85
CA HIS A 236 1.68 7.76 8.38
C HIS A 236 1.18 7.86 9.83
N LEU A 237 -0.04 7.38 10.11
CA LEU A 237 -0.61 7.33 11.45
C LEU A 237 0.18 6.39 12.38
N CYS A 238 0.55 5.19 11.92
CA CYS A 238 1.33 4.23 12.71
C CYS A 238 2.72 4.79 13.11
N CYS A 239 3.42 5.42 12.17
CA CYS A 239 4.79 5.85 12.35
C CYS A 239 4.91 7.23 13.03
N ASN A 240 4.01 8.17 12.74
CA ASN A 240 4.19 9.57 13.15
C ASN A 240 3.51 9.92 14.48
N THR A 241 2.65 9.04 15.00
CA THR A 241 1.97 9.27 16.29
C THR A 241 2.75 8.73 17.47
N GLY A 242 3.70 7.83 17.21
CA GLY A 242 4.48 7.17 18.24
C GLY A 242 3.77 6.04 18.99
N TYR A 243 2.46 5.84 18.82
CA TYR A 243 1.73 4.78 19.54
C TYR A 243 2.22 3.38 19.18
N LEU A 244 2.36 3.08 17.88
CA LEU A 244 2.89 1.78 17.45
C LEU A 244 4.35 1.61 17.89
N CYS A 245 5.16 2.65 17.74
CA CYS A 245 6.56 2.65 18.19
C CYS A 245 6.67 2.30 19.68
N ALA A 246 5.93 3.01 20.54
CA ALA A 246 5.91 2.78 21.98
C ALA A 246 5.44 1.37 22.33
N LEU A 247 4.37 0.89 21.69
CA LEU A 247 3.86 -0.46 21.88
C LEU A 247 4.91 -1.54 21.58
N LEU A 248 5.55 -1.46 20.40
CA LEU A 248 6.51 -2.47 19.95
C LEU A 248 7.82 -2.41 20.75
N HIS A 249 8.32 -1.22 21.10
CA HIS A 249 9.52 -1.07 21.94
C HIS A 249 9.29 -1.57 23.36
N LEU A 250 8.12 -1.27 23.96
CA LEU A 250 7.75 -1.81 25.26
C LEU A 250 7.66 -3.34 25.20
N TYR A 251 6.97 -3.88 24.20
CA TYR A 251 6.84 -5.32 24.00
C TYR A 251 8.20 -6.02 23.89
N ASN A 252 9.08 -5.54 23.00
CA ASN A 252 10.43 -6.08 22.85
C ASN A 252 11.20 -6.00 24.16
N THR A 253 11.14 -4.88 24.89
CA THR A 253 11.84 -4.73 26.17
C THR A 253 11.36 -5.75 27.20
N LEU A 254 10.05 -5.94 27.35
CA LEU A 254 9.49 -6.94 28.25
C LEU A 254 9.93 -8.37 27.89
N ARG A 255 10.01 -8.69 26.59
CA ARG A 255 10.52 -9.98 26.10
C ARG A 255 12.01 -10.19 26.41
N ARG A 256 12.80 -9.12 26.52
CA ARG A 256 14.24 -9.20 26.83
C ARG A 256 14.52 -9.34 28.33
N ILE A 257 13.74 -8.67 29.17
CA ILE A 257 13.93 -8.71 30.62
C ILE A 257 13.35 -9.96 31.28
N ASP A 258 12.35 -10.59 30.65
CA ASP A 258 11.70 -11.80 31.16
C ASP A 258 11.57 -12.85 30.06
N SER A 259 12.40 -13.90 30.15
CA SER A 259 12.41 -15.00 29.19
C SER A 259 11.09 -15.79 29.15
N ASN A 260 10.32 -15.76 30.24
CA ASN A 260 9.02 -16.42 30.36
C ASN A 260 7.87 -15.52 29.88
N PHE A 261 8.14 -14.27 29.50
CA PHE A 261 7.10 -13.38 29.00
C PHE A 261 6.47 -13.92 27.71
N ARG A 262 5.15 -13.97 27.65
CA ARG A 262 4.40 -14.60 26.55
C ARG A 262 4.74 -13.98 25.18
N ARG A 263 4.84 -14.83 24.16
CA ARG A 263 4.92 -14.41 22.74
C ARG A 263 3.52 -14.12 22.20
N ILE A 264 3.33 -12.95 21.61
CA ILE A 264 2.05 -12.54 21.01
C ILE A 264 2.30 -12.46 19.50
N LYS A 265 1.69 -13.37 18.74
CA LYS A 265 2.01 -13.57 17.33
C LYS A 265 1.90 -12.28 16.51
N LEU A 266 0.84 -11.50 16.70
CA LEU A 266 0.68 -10.19 16.05
C LEU A 266 1.88 -9.26 16.31
N LEU A 267 2.31 -9.10 17.56
CA LEU A 267 3.36 -8.15 17.92
C LEU A 267 4.72 -8.60 17.41
N GLU A 268 5.00 -9.91 17.40
CA GLU A 268 6.21 -10.47 16.77
C GLU A 268 6.22 -10.18 15.25
N GLN A 269 5.09 -10.38 14.56
CA GLN A 269 4.97 -10.08 13.13
C GLN A 269 5.12 -8.58 12.83
N LEU A 270 4.51 -7.70 13.65
CA LEU A 270 4.67 -6.24 13.50
C LEU A 270 6.10 -5.79 13.80
N CYS A 271 6.76 -6.37 14.80
CA CYS A 271 8.18 -6.14 15.07
C CYS A 271 9.06 -6.49 13.86
N GLU A 272 8.78 -7.58 13.17
CA GLU A 272 9.48 -7.97 11.95
C GLU A 272 9.21 -7.02 10.78
N ILE A 273 7.93 -6.69 10.52
CA ILE A 273 7.53 -5.76 9.44
C ILE A 273 8.15 -4.38 9.63
N PHE A 274 8.19 -3.89 10.88
CA PHE A 274 8.71 -2.56 11.21
C PHE A 274 10.16 -2.58 11.71
N LEU A 275 10.89 -3.68 11.55
CA LEU A 275 12.26 -3.84 12.05
C LEU A 275 13.18 -2.72 11.57
N ASP A 276 13.20 -2.46 10.27
CA ASP A 276 14.08 -1.43 9.69
C ASP A 276 13.65 -0.02 10.09
N LYS A 277 12.34 0.21 10.24
CA LYS A 277 11.77 1.56 10.47
C LYS A 277 11.78 1.98 11.93
N LEU A 278 11.37 1.09 12.83
CA LEU A 278 11.18 1.39 14.25
C LEU A 278 12.35 0.90 15.11
N PHE A 279 13.14 -0.06 14.62
CA PHE A 279 14.28 -0.64 15.33
C PHE A 279 15.62 -0.47 14.60
N PHE A 280 15.65 0.22 13.47
CA PHE A 280 16.89 0.46 12.69
C PHE A 280 17.61 -0.83 12.27
N GLY A 281 16.84 -1.88 11.97
CA GLY A 281 17.34 -3.16 11.44
C GLY A 281 17.72 -4.19 12.50
N ALA A 282 17.69 -3.84 13.79
CA ALA A 282 18.03 -4.77 14.87
C ALA A 282 17.23 -4.51 16.14
N PHE A 283 16.73 -5.58 16.78
CA PHE A 283 16.02 -5.45 18.05
C PHE A 283 16.98 -5.00 19.17
N PRO A 284 16.64 -3.93 19.92
CA PRO A 284 17.41 -3.51 21.08
C PRO A 284 17.50 -4.65 22.10
N THR A 285 18.72 -4.91 22.57
CA THR A 285 19.03 -5.83 23.68
C THR A 285 19.39 -5.08 24.96
N GLU A 286 19.77 -3.81 24.82
CA GLU A 286 20.18 -2.88 25.87
C GLU A 286 19.84 -1.46 25.43
N ASN A 287 20.05 -0.47 26.31
CA ASN A 287 19.85 0.96 26.01
C ASN A 287 18.45 1.26 25.42
N PHE A 288 17.43 0.56 25.92
CA PHE A 288 16.06 0.56 25.37
C PHE A 288 15.49 1.98 25.20
N SER A 289 15.67 2.85 26.21
CA SER A 289 15.18 4.23 26.17
C SER A 289 15.83 5.05 25.05
N SER A 290 17.16 4.94 24.87
CA SER A 290 17.87 5.63 23.80
C SER A 290 17.42 5.18 22.41
N CYS A 291 17.23 3.87 22.22
CA CYS A 291 16.70 3.31 20.97
C CYS A 291 15.29 3.81 20.68
N PHE A 292 14.41 3.75 21.67
CA PHE A 292 13.02 4.22 21.57
C PHE A 292 12.95 5.71 21.21
N ARG A 293 13.64 6.57 21.95
CA ARG A 293 13.68 8.01 21.71
C ARG A 293 14.21 8.35 20.30
N ARG A 294 15.28 7.67 19.86
CA ARG A 294 15.81 7.81 18.49
C ARG A 294 14.79 7.40 17.42
N ALA A 295 14.02 6.34 17.67
CA ALA A 295 12.93 5.89 16.79
C ALA A 295 11.80 6.91 16.74
N MET A 296 11.47 7.53 17.88
CA MET A 296 10.54 8.66 18.00
C MET A 296 11.07 9.98 17.40
N GLY A 297 12.29 10.00 16.84
CA GLY A 297 12.84 11.17 16.16
C GLY A 297 13.57 12.17 17.06
N SER A 298 13.76 11.89 18.36
CA SER A 298 14.58 12.75 19.22
C SER A 298 16.03 12.76 18.73
N GLN A 299 16.67 13.92 18.71
CA GLN A 299 18.13 13.98 18.55
C GLN A 299 18.79 13.49 19.84
N LEU A 300 19.85 12.68 19.71
CA LEU A 300 20.68 12.32 20.84
C LEU A 300 21.47 13.57 21.25
N ASP A 301 21.08 14.21 22.35
CA ASP A 301 21.86 15.29 22.92
C ASP A 301 23.17 14.73 23.48
N ARG A 302 24.25 14.90 22.70
CA ARG A 302 25.63 14.55 23.10
C ARG A 302 26.17 15.38 24.27
N ARG A 303 25.40 16.32 24.83
CA ARG A 303 25.81 17.25 25.89
C ARG A 303 25.28 16.89 27.28
N ALA A 304 24.57 15.77 27.45
CA ALA A 304 23.91 15.41 28.70
C ALA A 304 24.86 14.93 29.83
N ASP A 305 26.18 14.93 29.64
CA ASP A 305 27.13 14.51 30.68
C ASP A 305 27.36 15.55 31.79
N THR A 306 26.82 16.77 31.69
CA THR A 306 27.15 17.84 32.66
C THR A 306 26.02 18.26 33.61
N GLU A 307 24.75 17.96 33.34
CA GLU A 307 23.65 18.37 34.24
C GLU A 307 22.56 17.30 34.39
N LYS A 308 22.45 16.73 35.60
CA LYS A 308 21.57 15.60 35.99
C LYS A 308 20.06 15.92 36.01
N THR A 309 19.58 17.00 35.39
CA THR A 309 18.18 17.45 35.55
C THR A 309 17.49 17.95 34.28
N SER A 310 18.06 17.81 33.09
CA SER A 310 17.30 18.08 31.87
C SER A 310 16.32 16.93 31.61
N ARG A 311 15.07 17.11 32.05
CA ARG A 311 13.93 16.42 31.43
C ARG A 311 14.06 16.67 29.94
N VAL A 312 14.35 15.63 29.16
CA VAL A 312 14.23 15.70 27.71
C VAL A 312 12.75 15.96 27.47
N GLU A 313 12.39 17.22 27.27
CA GLU A 313 11.07 17.55 26.75
C GLU A 313 10.98 16.80 25.43
N PHE A 314 10.03 15.88 25.33
CA PHE A 314 9.54 15.43 24.04
C PHE A 314 8.97 16.69 23.37
N SER A 315 9.84 17.44 22.70
CA SER A 315 9.45 18.64 22.00
C SER A 315 8.37 18.21 21.02
N LYS A 316 7.15 18.71 21.31
CA LYS A 316 5.94 18.77 20.48
C LYS A 316 5.99 17.93 19.21
N ALA A 317 5.05 16.99 19.05
CA ALA A 317 4.64 16.37 17.78
C ALA A 317 5.71 16.43 16.69
N ILE A 318 6.53 15.38 16.60
CA ILE A 318 7.83 15.37 15.92
C ILE A 318 8.00 16.49 14.88
N PRO A 319 8.66 17.61 15.21
CA PRO A 319 8.90 18.66 14.24
C PRO A 319 10.04 18.17 13.36
N GLY A 320 9.73 17.65 12.18
CA GLY A 320 10.74 17.32 11.17
C GLY A 320 10.83 15.87 10.70
N PHE A 321 9.75 15.06 10.79
CA PHE A 321 9.68 13.83 9.98
C PHE A 321 9.71 14.09 8.46
N SER A 322 9.54 15.34 8.02
CA SER A 322 9.72 15.77 6.62
C SER A 322 11.16 15.63 6.09
N ASN A 323 12.18 15.60 6.95
CA ASN A 323 13.59 15.58 6.52
C ASN A 323 14.24 14.19 6.49
N ARG A 324 13.69 13.21 7.22
CA ARG A 324 13.99 11.81 6.91
C ARG A 324 13.07 11.47 5.75
N LYS A 325 13.65 11.17 4.58
CA LYS A 325 12.91 10.61 3.43
C LYS A 325 12.26 9.28 3.85
N PHE A 326 11.17 9.35 4.60
CA PHE A 326 10.34 8.22 4.97
C PHE A 326 9.49 7.89 3.76
N GLY A 327 10.13 7.31 2.76
CA GLY A 327 9.40 6.58 1.73
C GLY A 327 8.81 5.34 2.38
N SER A 328 7.49 5.28 2.43
CA SER A 328 6.69 4.05 2.46
C SER A 328 7.16 3.03 1.40
N THR A 329 7.87 3.51 0.38
CA THR A 329 8.67 2.75 -0.60
C THR A 329 9.62 1.70 0.00
N GLN A 330 10.08 1.89 1.25
CA GLN A 330 10.96 0.91 1.90
C GLN A 330 10.22 -0.17 2.69
N LEU A 331 8.92 0.01 2.98
CA LEU A 331 8.11 -1.02 3.65
C LEU A 331 7.40 -1.92 2.65
N SER A 332 7.05 -1.38 1.47
CA SER A 332 6.33 -2.13 0.45
C SER A 332 6.81 -1.74 -0.95
N LYS A 333 7.20 -2.77 -1.70
CA LYS A 333 7.51 -2.73 -3.12
C LYS A 333 6.27 -2.47 -3.97
N PHE A 334 5.11 -2.94 -3.54
CA PHE A 334 3.82 -2.58 -4.14
C PHE A 334 3.60 -1.06 -4.08
N TYR A 335 3.78 -0.48 -2.90
CA TYR A 335 3.66 0.96 -2.70
C TYR A 335 4.72 1.76 -3.49
N ASP A 336 5.96 1.27 -3.51
CA ASP A 336 7.05 1.84 -4.31
C ASP A 336 6.66 1.98 -5.78
N LEU A 337 6.19 0.88 -6.39
CA LEU A 337 5.77 0.88 -7.80
C LEU A 337 4.68 1.91 -8.06
N HIS A 338 3.63 1.95 -7.23
CA HIS A 338 2.54 2.90 -7.43
C HIS A 338 3.03 4.35 -7.35
N THR A 339 3.85 4.67 -6.34
CA THR A 339 4.39 6.02 -6.13
C THR A 339 5.23 6.51 -7.31
N PHE A 340 5.95 5.60 -7.97
CA PHE A 340 6.78 5.89 -9.14
C PHE A 340 6.05 5.63 -10.47
N GLY A 341 4.71 5.66 -10.49
CA GLY A 341 3.94 5.54 -11.73
C GLY A 341 4.12 4.19 -12.44
N TYR A 342 4.27 3.13 -11.64
CA TYR A 342 4.58 1.75 -12.03
C TYR A 342 5.99 1.56 -12.62
N GLU A 343 6.87 2.56 -12.53
CA GLU A 343 8.29 2.41 -12.84
C GLU A 343 9.04 1.93 -11.58
N PRO A 344 9.70 0.75 -11.60
CA PRO A 344 10.39 0.27 -10.41
C PRO A 344 11.62 1.13 -10.09
N SER A 345 11.75 1.50 -8.81
CA SER A 345 12.87 2.32 -8.34
C SER A 345 14.22 1.59 -8.42
N ALA A 346 15.31 2.34 -8.25
CA ALA A 346 16.65 1.78 -8.18
C ALA A 346 16.81 0.75 -7.04
N ASP A 347 16.21 1.05 -5.88
CA ASP A 347 16.19 0.18 -4.71
C ASP A 347 15.34 -1.06 -4.98
N PHE A 348 14.20 -0.91 -5.66
CA PHE A 348 13.38 -2.03 -6.09
C PHE A 348 14.20 -3.02 -6.91
N TRP A 349 14.88 -2.54 -7.96
CA TRP A 349 15.66 -3.41 -8.83
C TRP A 349 16.79 -4.10 -8.09
N HIS A 350 17.49 -3.35 -7.24
CA HIS A 350 18.54 -3.92 -6.41
C HIS A 350 18.03 -5.08 -5.56
N LEU A 351 16.92 -4.89 -4.84
CA LEU A 351 16.32 -5.92 -3.99
C LEU A 351 15.69 -7.08 -4.78
N ALA A 352 15.17 -6.82 -5.98
CA ALA A 352 14.56 -7.85 -6.82
C ALA A 352 15.62 -8.79 -7.44
N PHE A 353 16.81 -8.27 -7.74
CA PHE A 353 17.91 -9.03 -8.34
C PHE A 353 18.95 -9.56 -7.35
N GLN A 354 18.86 -9.20 -6.06
CA GLN A 354 19.70 -9.78 -5.02
C GLN A 354 19.17 -11.11 -4.50
N SER A 355 20.08 -12.05 -4.25
CA SER A 355 19.78 -13.36 -3.64
C SER A 355 19.87 -13.35 -2.10
N LYS A 356 20.27 -12.24 -1.49
CA LYS A 356 20.46 -12.17 -0.03
C LYS A 356 19.15 -11.84 0.68
N SER A 357 18.89 -12.55 1.77
CA SER A 357 17.81 -12.22 2.71
C SER A 357 18.28 -11.13 3.66
N GLY A 358 17.56 -10.01 3.70
CA GLY A 358 17.80 -8.91 4.64
C GLY A 358 18.10 -7.58 3.96
N TRP A 359 17.57 -6.50 4.51
CA TRP A 359 17.82 -5.17 4.01
C TRP A 359 19.26 -4.74 4.34
N GLN A 360 20.00 -4.32 3.32
CA GLN A 360 21.26 -3.60 3.48
C GLN A 360 21.19 -2.32 2.64
N PRO A 361 21.71 -1.19 3.14
CA PRO A 361 21.83 0.01 2.33
C PRO A 361 22.62 -0.30 1.06
N SER A 362 21.97 -0.16 -0.10
CA SER A 362 22.61 -0.39 -1.38
C SER A 362 23.46 0.82 -1.78
N THR A 363 24.66 0.57 -2.29
CA THR A 363 25.48 1.63 -2.88
C THR A 363 24.91 2.05 -4.24
N ARG A 364 25.13 3.30 -4.63
CA ARG A 364 24.73 3.81 -5.96
C ARG A 364 25.26 2.97 -7.12
N ARG A 365 26.44 2.35 -6.95
CA ARG A 365 27.03 1.45 -7.93
C ARG A 365 26.21 0.18 -8.09
N GLU A 366 25.80 -0.44 -6.99
CA GLU A 366 24.99 -1.67 -7.02
C GLU A 366 23.57 -1.41 -7.55
N GLN A 367 22.98 -0.27 -7.20
CA GLN A 367 21.71 0.20 -7.77
C GLN A 367 21.81 0.33 -9.30
N ASN A 368 22.83 1.02 -9.80
CA ASN A 368 23.05 1.19 -11.23
C ASN A 368 23.30 -0.14 -11.96
N GLU A 369 24.00 -1.08 -11.32
CA GLU A 369 24.23 -2.41 -11.86
C GLU A 369 22.93 -3.22 -11.96
N ALA A 370 22.09 -3.17 -10.93
CA ALA A 370 20.79 -3.84 -10.93
C ALA A 370 19.86 -3.27 -12.01
N ILE A 371 19.79 -1.95 -12.16
CA ILE A 371 19.08 -1.27 -13.25
C ILE A 371 19.60 -1.75 -14.60
N ARG A 372 20.93 -1.71 -14.81
CA ARG A 372 21.54 -2.16 -16.07
C ARG A 372 21.15 -3.60 -16.37
N ARG A 373 21.22 -4.50 -15.38
CA ARG A 373 20.85 -5.91 -15.52
C ARG A 373 19.38 -6.08 -15.87
N ALA A 374 18.48 -5.32 -15.25
CA ALA A 374 17.05 -5.35 -15.55
C ALA A 374 16.78 -4.98 -17.02
N TYR A 375 17.33 -3.84 -17.47
CA TYR A 375 17.09 -3.31 -18.82
C TYR A 375 17.89 -4.00 -19.94
N SER A 376 18.97 -4.73 -19.61
CA SER A 376 19.72 -5.53 -20.58
C SER A 376 19.21 -6.97 -20.71
N SER A 377 18.29 -7.39 -19.85
CA SER A 377 17.72 -8.74 -19.86
C SER A 377 16.48 -8.81 -20.76
N PRO A 378 16.11 -10.00 -21.28
CA PRO A 378 14.80 -10.21 -21.92
C PRO A 378 13.67 -9.75 -21.00
N LEU A 379 12.64 -9.09 -21.55
CA LEU A 379 11.56 -8.41 -20.79
C LEU A 379 10.83 -9.32 -19.79
N THR A 380 10.78 -10.63 -20.04
CA THR A 380 10.18 -11.59 -19.10
C THR A 380 10.86 -11.67 -17.76
N ILE A 381 12.19 -11.55 -17.75
CA ILE A 381 12.97 -11.64 -16.51
C ILE A 381 12.60 -10.49 -15.54
N PRO A 382 12.71 -9.21 -15.91
CA PRO A 382 12.30 -8.13 -15.03
C PRO A 382 10.80 -8.15 -14.71
N LEU A 383 9.91 -8.55 -15.64
CA LEU A 383 8.48 -8.68 -15.36
C LEU A 383 8.17 -9.74 -14.30
N GLU A 384 8.74 -10.94 -14.41
CA GLU A 384 8.57 -11.98 -13.38
C GLU A 384 9.20 -11.54 -12.05
N LYS A 385 10.32 -10.81 -12.06
CA LYS A 385 10.89 -10.25 -10.82
C LYS A 385 10.01 -9.19 -10.15
N VAL A 386 9.35 -8.36 -10.94
CA VAL A 386 8.37 -7.39 -10.44
C VAL A 386 7.17 -8.14 -9.85
N LYS A 387 6.60 -9.09 -10.59
CA LYS A 387 5.47 -9.92 -10.15
C LYS A 387 5.80 -10.71 -8.88
N GLU A 388 6.90 -11.45 -8.85
CA GLU A 388 7.36 -12.21 -7.67
C GLU A 388 7.49 -11.30 -6.44
N SER A 389 8.04 -10.09 -6.63
CA SER A 389 8.24 -9.13 -5.55
C SER A 389 6.91 -8.62 -4.99
N VAL A 390 5.97 -8.24 -5.86
CA VAL A 390 4.67 -7.70 -5.45
C VAL A 390 3.76 -8.78 -4.89
N VAL A 391 3.63 -9.93 -5.56
CA VAL A 391 2.74 -11.02 -5.14
C VAL A 391 3.10 -11.54 -3.75
N LYS A 392 4.39 -11.58 -3.40
CA LYS A 392 4.84 -11.94 -2.04
C LYS A 392 4.29 -10.99 -0.97
N GLU A 393 4.05 -9.72 -1.27
CA GLU A 393 3.46 -8.76 -0.32
C GLU A 393 1.94 -8.93 -0.16
N PHE A 394 1.28 -9.72 -1.00
CA PHE A 394 -0.14 -10.05 -0.87
C PHE A 394 -0.39 -11.47 -0.35
N SER A 395 0.44 -12.42 -0.77
CA SER A 395 0.23 -13.86 -0.51
C SER A 395 1.34 -14.51 0.33
N GLY A 396 2.37 -13.75 0.71
CA GLY A 396 3.47 -14.26 1.52
C GLY A 396 3.13 -14.43 3.01
N SER A 397 4.11 -14.86 3.79
CA SER A 397 4.00 -15.03 5.25
C SER A 397 3.74 -13.72 6.00
N LEU A 398 4.16 -12.60 5.41
CA LEU A 398 3.92 -11.24 5.87
C LEU A 398 3.30 -10.46 4.72
N PRO A 399 1.97 -10.46 4.58
CA PRO A 399 1.29 -9.82 3.46
C PRO A 399 1.19 -8.30 3.66
N VAL A 400 2.36 -7.63 3.60
CA VAL A 400 2.54 -6.21 3.94
C VAL A 400 1.58 -5.28 3.20
N ALA A 401 1.32 -5.54 1.91
CA ALA A 401 0.42 -4.72 1.09
C ALA A 401 -1.06 -4.89 1.45
N ARG A 402 -1.43 -5.95 2.18
CA ARG A 402 -2.82 -6.23 2.60
C ARG A 402 -3.13 -5.82 4.03
N ILE A 403 -2.16 -5.30 4.77
CA ILE A 403 -2.38 -4.90 6.16
C ILE A 403 -3.27 -3.65 6.20
N ASN A 404 -4.33 -3.73 6.99
CA ASN A 404 -5.13 -2.59 7.39
C ASN A 404 -4.38 -1.81 8.49
N TYR A 405 -3.44 -0.96 8.06
CA TYR A 405 -2.63 -0.15 8.97
C TYR A 405 -3.47 0.85 9.79
N LEU A 406 -4.65 1.25 9.28
CA LEU A 406 -5.60 2.07 10.04
C LEU A 406 -6.10 1.31 11.29
N ALA A 407 -6.46 0.03 11.14
CA ALA A 407 -6.84 -0.83 12.25
C ALA A 407 -5.68 -1.09 13.22
N ILE A 408 -4.45 -1.25 12.72
CA ILE A 408 -3.24 -1.37 13.56
C ILE A 408 -3.00 -0.10 14.37
N PHE A 409 -3.19 1.08 13.77
CA PHE A 409 -3.13 2.35 14.48
C PHE A 409 -4.16 2.43 15.60
N ILE A 410 -5.44 2.14 15.31
CA ILE A 410 -6.53 2.15 16.31
C ILE A 410 -6.19 1.19 17.47
N PHE A 411 -5.76 -0.03 17.15
CA PHE A 411 -5.35 -1.02 18.13
C PHE A 411 -4.23 -0.49 19.04
N SER A 412 -3.19 0.09 18.44
CA SER A 412 -2.04 0.63 19.17
C SER A 412 -2.44 1.81 20.06
N ALA A 413 -3.24 2.75 19.56
CA ALA A 413 -3.71 3.91 20.31
C ALA A 413 -4.56 3.49 21.52
N ASN A 414 -5.47 2.52 21.35
CA ASN A 414 -6.30 2.02 22.44
C ASN A 414 -5.48 1.27 23.51
N LEU A 415 -4.44 0.52 23.12
CA LEU A 415 -3.54 -0.11 24.09
C LEU A 415 -2.71 0.91 24.87
N MET A 416 -2.26 1.98 24.23
CA MET A 416 -1.52 3.06 24.90
C MET A 416 -2.42 3.82 25.88
N GLU A 417 -3.68 4.07 25.52
CA GLU A 417 -4.67 4.64 26.44
C GLU A 417 -4.91 3.72 27.64
N LYS A 418 -5.05 2.42 27.40
CA LYS A 418 -5.21 1.42 28.46
C LYS A 418 -3.98 1.33 29.37
N LEU A 419 -2.77 1.41 28.81
CA LEU A 419 -1.53 1.50 29.59
C LEU A 419 -1.56 2.70 30.56
N CYS A 420 -1.99 3.87 30.10
CA CYS A 420 -2.15 5.04 30.96
C CYS A 420 -3.10 4.77 32.14
N THR A 421 -4.19 4.03 31.94
CA THR A 421 -5.12 3.69 33.04
C THR A 421 -4.47 2.80 34.11
N PHE A 422 -3.62 1.84 33.71
CA PHE A 422 -2.89 1.01 34.68
C PHE A 422 -1.87 1.80 35.50
N PHE A 423 -1.25 2.82 34.90
CA PHE A 423 -0.22 3.64 35.55
C PHE A 423 -0.81 4.77 36.40
N THR A 424 -1.91 5.39 35.98
CA THR A 424 -2.65 6.39 36.79
C THR A 424 -3.26 5.81 38.06
N ALA A 425 -3.54 4.50 38.10
CA ALA A 425 -3.97 3.80 39.31
C ALA A 425 -2.85 3.71 40.40
N ILE A 426 -1.61 4.04 40.06
CA ILE A 426 -0.48 4.06 41.00
C ILE A 426 -0.41 5.43 41.68
N LYS A 427 -0.89 5.52 42.93
CA LYS A 427 -0.90 6.75 43.74
C LYS A 427 0.46 7.43 43.96
N GLU A 428 1.57 6.80 43.61
CA GLU A 428 2.95 7.23 43.90
C GLU A 428 3.61 8.05 42.78
N GLN A 429 2.95 8.25 41.63
CA GLN A 429 3.53 9.04 40.53
C GLN A 429 3.22 10.53 40.65
N LYS A 430 4.28 11.36 40.73
CA LYS A 430 4.23 12.83 40.72
C LYS A 430 3.86 13.46 39.37
N VAL A 431 3.72 12.64 38.32
CA VAL A 431 3.36 13.08 36.97
C VAL A 431 1.93 12.65 36.76
N GLN A 432 1.00 13.60 36.63
CA GLN A 432 -0.29 13.28 36.02
C GLN A 432 0.00 13.08 34.53
N PRO A 433 -0.01 11.85 34.00
CA PRO A 433 0.16 11.68 32.57
C PRO A 433 -0.98 12.44 31.89
N HIS A 434 -0.65 13.33 30.97
CA HIS A 434 -1.65 13.78 30.01
C HIS A 434 -2.25 12.51 29.41
N ARG A 435 -3.58 12.37 29.48
CA ARG A 435 -4.31 11.12 29.18
C ARG A 435 -3.99 10.53 27.81
N ASP A 436 -3.37 11.32 26.93
CA ASP A 436 -3.17 11.04 25.52
C ASP A 436 -1.74 10.63 25.12
N LEU A 437 -0.78 10.53 26.07
CA LEU A 437 0.64 10.30 25.80
C LEU A 437 1.17 8.98 26.40
N GLY A 438 0.53 7.85 26.11
CA GLY A 438 1.02 6.53 26.56
C GLY A 438 2.48 6.25 26.20
N PHE A 439 3.02 6.91 25.17
CA PHE A 439 4.43 6.86 24.83
C PHE A 439 5.36 7.55 25.85
N GLU A 440 4.91 8.55 26.62
CA GLU A 440 5.68 9.12 27.73
C GLU A 440 5.76 8.15 28.92
N VAL A 441 4.67 7.42 29.17
CA VAL A 441 4.67 6.34 30.17
C VAL A 441 5.69 5.27 29.76
N VAL A 442 5.70 4.90 28.48
CA VAL A 442 6.70 3.98 27.94
C VAL A 442 8.11 4.54 28.10
N ASP A 443 8.39 5.78 27.71
CA ASP A 443 9.74 6.34 27.86
C ASP A 443 10.24 6.29 29.29
N ASN A 444 9.42 6.80 30.23
CA ASN A 444 9.76 6.82 31.64
C ASN A 444 10.00 5.41 32.20
N LEU A 445 9.21 4.43 31.74
CA LEU A 445 9.39 3.03 32.12
C LEU A 445 10.70 2.46 31.54
N LEU A 446 11.01 2.75 30.28
CA LEU A 446 12.24 2.29 29.63
C LEU A 446 13.50 2.89 30.28
N VAL A 447 13.45 4.16 30.69
CA VAL A 447 14.54 4.81 31.45
C VAL A 447 14.77 4.07 32.77
N GLN A 448 13.70 3.85 33.53
CA GLN A 448 13.80 3.16 34.82
C GLN A 448 14.28 1.71 34.66
N ILE A 449 13.85 1.01 33.61
CA ILE A 449 14.36 -0.33 33.27
C ILE A 449 15.86 -0.29 33.02
N VAL A 450 16.35 0.65 32.20
CA VAL A 450 17.79 0.79 31.92
C VAL A 450 18.57 1.10 33.19
N ASP A 451 18.04 1.96 34.08
CA ASP A 451 18.69 2.27 35.36
C ASP A 451 18.76 1.05 36.30
N HIS A 452 17.71 0.23 36.35
CA HIS A 452 17.73 -1.02 37.13
C HIS A 452 18.71 -2.04 36.55
N LEU A 453 18.83 -2.13 35.22
CA LEU A 453 19.77 -3.05 34.56
C LEU A 453 21.25 -2.66 34.76
N ARG A 454 21.54 -1.43 35.17
CA ARG A 454 22.90 -0.99 35.53
C ARG A 454 23.35 -1.49 36.92
N ASP A 455 22.42 -1.94 37.75
CA ASP A 455 22.69 -2.51 39.07
C ASP A 455 22.38 -4.01 39.04
N ASP A 456 23.40 -4.85 39.19
CA ASP A 456 23.26 -6.32 39.10
C ASP A 456 22.19 -6.88 40.04
N LYS A 457 22.01 -6.30 41.24
CA LYS A 457 21.02 -6.78 42.21
C LYS A 457 19.61 -6.35 41.81
N LEU A 458 19.45 -5.10 41.38
CA LEU A 458 18.14 -4.59 40.95
C LEU A 458 17.70 -5.21 39.62
N GLY A 459 18.64 -5.51 38.74
CA GLY A 459 18.39 -6.20 37.47
C GLY A 459 17.72 -7.57 37.66
N LEU A 460 18.16 -8.34 38.67
CA LEU A 460 17.56 -9.63 39.00
C LEU A 460 16.11 -9.51 39.52
N LEU A 461 15.76 -8.37 40.11
CA LEU A 461 14.41 -8.09 40.64
C LEU A 461 13.48 -7.46 39.61
N LEU A 462 14.01 -7.01 38.47
CA LEU A 462 13.27 -6.29 37.44
C LEU A 462 12.03 -7.04 36.92
N PRO A 463 12.06 -8.37 36.70
CA PRO A 463 10.87 -9.11 36.26
C PRO A 463 9.69 -9.03 37.25
N TYR A 464 9.96 -8.74 38.52
CA TYR A 464 8.98 -8.65 39.61
C TYR A 464 8.65 -7.20 39.99
N TRP A 465 9.32 -6.23 39.39
CA TRP A 465 9.11 -4.82 39.70
C TRP A 465 7.71 -4.37 39.26
N ARG A 466 7.00 -3.68 40.16
CA ARG A 466 5.56 -3.38 40.00
C ARG A 466 5.22 -2.66 38.68
N PRO A 467 5.94 -1.63 38.22
CA PRO A 467 5.71 -1.01 36.92
C PRO A 467 5.88 -1.97 35.73
N VAL A 468 6.89 -2.85 35.76
CA VAL A 468 7.07 -3.90 34.75
C VAL A 468 5.89 -4.89 34.78
N ASN A 469 5.45 -5.31 35.96
CA ASN A 469 4.28 -6.18 36.09
C ASN A 469 3.00 -5.53 35.57
N ASN A 470 2.79 -4.25 35.83
CA ASN A 470 1.64 -3.51 35.27
C ASN A 470 1.68 -3.45 33.73
N ALA A 471 2.87 -3.24 33.16
CA ALA A 471 3.04 -3.31 31.72
C ALA A 471 2.77 -4.73 31.19
N LYS A 472 3.23 -5.79 31.87
CA LYS A 472 2.93 -7.18 31.51
C LYS A 472 1.43 -7.49 31.55
N LEU A 473 0.69 -6.96 32.53
CA LEU A 473 -0.77 -7.15 32.63
C LEU A 473 -1.50 -6.68 31.37
N LEU A 474 -1.12 -5.53 30.80
CA LEU A 474 -1.68 -5.04 29.54
C LEU A 474 -1.56 -6.08 28.41
N PHE A 475 -0.40 -6.71 28.27
CA PHE A 475 -0.16 -7.72 27.23
C PHE A 475 -0.77 -9.08 27.56
N ASN A 476 -0.91 -9.42 28.85
CA ASN A 476 -1.56 -10.65 29.28
C ASN A 476 -3.06 -10.66 28.99
N GLU A 477 -3.70 -9.48 28.95
CA GLU A 477 -5.10 -9.32 28.55
C GLU A 477 -5.33 -9.44 27.04
N LEU A 478 -4.27 -9.46 26.23
CA LEU A 478 -4.40 -9.71 24.80
C LEU A 478 -4.67 -11.20 24.54
N ASP A 479 -5.55 -11.46 23.56
CA ASP A 479 -5.76 -12.81 23.05
C ASP A 479 -4.42 -13.36 22.49
N GLY A 480 -4.06 -14.58 22.86
CA GLY A 480 -2.84 -15.22 22.34
C GLY A 480 -2.94 -15.64 20.90
N ASN A 481 -4.17 -15.82 20.43
CA ASN A 481 -4.46 -16.13 19.03
C ASN A 481 -4.52 -14.88 18.16
N LEU A 482 -4.32 -13.69 18.76
CA LEU A 482 -4.25 -12.43 18.03
C LEU A 482 -3.08 -12.49 17.03
N CYS A 483 -3.40 -12.35 15.76
CA CYS A 483 -2.46 -12.48 14.66
C CYS A 483 -2.76 -11.50 13.54
N LEU A 484 -1.80 -11.35 12.62
CA LEU A 484 -1.91 -10.38 11.54
C LEU A 484 -3.13 -10.60 10.63
N ASP A 485 -3.60 -11.84 10.47
CA ASP A 485 -4.75 -12.19 9.60
C ASP A 485 -6.04 -11.45 9.97
N GLN A 486 -6.20 -11.09 11.25
CA GLN A 486 -7.36 -10.32 11.74
C GLN A 486 -7.31 -8.84 11.33
N PHE A 487 -6.15 -8.38 10.87
CA PHE A 487 -5.87 -7.00 10.46
C PHE A 487 -5.63 -6.89 8.95
N LEU A 488 -5.97 -7.91 8.16
CA LEU A 488 -5.85 -7.84 6.70
C LEU A 488 -7.15 -7.32 6.07
N TRP A 489 -7.01 -6.58 4.96
CA TRP A 489 -8.11 -6.28 4.07
C TRP A 489 -8.70 -7.58 3.52
N LYS A 490 -10.00 -7.79 3.76
CA LYS A 490 -10.72 -9.00 3.33
C LYS A 490 -10.99 -8.97 1.83
N SER A 491 -11.28 -7.79 1.29
CA SER A 491 -11.63 -7.60 -0.12
C SER A 491 -10.42 -7.40 -1.04
N ALA A 492 -9.19 -7.54 -0.52
CA ALA A 492 -7.94 -7.35 -1.26
C ALA A 492 -7.33 -8.67 -1.80
N MET A 493 -8.14 -9.71 -2.01
CA MET A 493 -7.75 -10.99 -2.63
C MET A 493 -8.56 -11.30 -3.87
#